data_AF-A0A061S0U4-F1
#
_entry.id   AF-A0A061S0U4-F1
#
_cell.length_a   1.000
_cell.length_b   1.000
_cell.length_c   1.000
_cell.angle_alpha   90.00
_cell.angle_beta   90.00
_cell.angle_gamma   90.00
#
_symmetry.space_group_name_H-M   'P 1'
#
loop_
_entity.id
_entity.type
_entity.pdbx_description
1 polymer ?
#
loop_
_entity_poly.entity_id
_entity_poly.type
_entity_poly.pdbx_seq_one_letter_code
_entity_poly.pdbx_strand_id
1 'polypeptide(L)'
;QEVIQQLVQNRDKIERHVTRTETGVEARTWSDDETVASLIKEHVHAMKQRVENEDPIRQGDPLFKTVFDNLDSLELSVVNETNGVLVSENGTNDCGEALVHAHSDVVTAFIKHGANETRAKHDVPETCNQTSGAPTRTVSRLLIVMLVLTLNLLSAN
;
A
#
# COMPACT_ATOMS: atom_id res chain seq x y z
N GLN A 1 9.79 -8.93 17.83
CA GLN A 1 8.49 -9.43 17.31
C GLN A 1 8.16 -8.60 16.09
N GLU A 2 7.74 -9.20 14.97
CA GLU A 2 7.47 -8.44 13.73
C GLU A 2 6.32 -7.44 13.94
N VAL A 3 6.45 -6.22 13.40
CA VAL A 3 5.50 -5.10 13.59
C VAL A 3 4.06 -5.51 13.25
N ILE A 4 3.85 -6.29 12.17
CA ILE A 4 2.53 -6.77 11.78
C ILE A 4 1.85 -7.63 12.86
N GLN A 5 2.62 -8.41 13.62
CA GLN A 5 2.07 -9.23 14.70
C GLN A 5 1.57 -8.35 15.85
N GLN A 6 2.27 -7.26 16.15
CA GLN A 6 1.87 -6.28 17.17
C GLN A 6 0.61 -5.51 16.74
N LEU A 7 0.52 -5.12 15.47
CA LEU A 7 -0.67 -4.48 14.90
C LEU A 7 -1.90 -5.40 14.97
N VAL A 8 -1.75 -6.68 14.64
CA VAL A 8 -2.83 -7.67 14.75
C VAL A 8 -3.32 -7.85 16.20
N GLN A 9 -2.40 -7.81 17.17
CA GLN A 9 -2.71 -7.90 18.60
C GLN A 9 -3.45 -6.66 19.13
N ASN A 10 -3.21 -5.49 18.53
CA ASN A 10 -3.82 -4.20 18.93
C ASN A 10 -4.87 -3.70 17.93
N ARG A 11 -5.39 -4.58 17.05
CA ARG A 11 -6.27 -4.18 15.95
C ARG A 11 -7.57 -3.50 16.40
N ASP A 12 -8.02 -3.78 17.62
CA ASP A 12 -9.18 -3.18 18.27
C ASP A 12 -8.99 -1.68 18.58
N LYS A 13 -7.74 -1.21 18.55
CA LYS A 13 -7.37 0.20 18.71
C LYS A 13 -7.12 0.90 17.37
N ILE A 14 -7.22 0.19 16.25
CA ILE A 14 -6.92 0.73 14.92
C ILE A 14 -8.23 1.10 14.24
N GLU A 15 -8.32 2.35 13.80
CA GLU A 15 -9.36 2.84 12.93
C GLU A 15 -8.83 2.97 11.50
N ARG A 16 -9.66 2.59 10.53
CA ARG A 16 -9.35 2.74 9.11
C ARG A 16 -10.58 3.23 8.38
N HIS A 17 -10.39 4.26 7.57
CA HIS A 17 -11.38 4.76 6.63
C HIS A 17 -10.81 4.69 5.21
N VAL A 18 -11.59 4.16 4.28
CA VAL A 18 -11.19 4.00 2.88
C VAL A 18 -12.21 4.68 2.00
N THR A 19 -11.74 5.62 1.19
CA THR A 19 -12.48 6.20 0.07
C THR A 19 -12.00 5.52 -1.20
N ARG A 20 -12.90 4.83 -1.91
CA ARG A 20 -12.59 4.32 -3.25
C ARG A 20 -12.64 5.47 -4.26
N THR A 21 -11.66 5.52 -5.14
CA THR A 21 -11.63 6.37 -6.33
C THR A 21 -11.83 5.49 -7.57
N GLU A 22 -11.94 6.11 -8.74
CA GLU A 22 -12.01 5.38 -10.02
C GLU A 22 -10.76 4.50 -10.21
N THR A 23 -9.58 5.07 -9.98
CA THR A 23 -8.29 4.42 -10.25
C THR A 23 -7.67 3.71 -9.03
N GLY A 24 -8.27 3.79 -7.85
CA GLY A 24 -7.63 3.30 -6.64
C GLY A 24 -8.34 3.65 -5.33
N VAL A 25 -7.56 3.98 -4.30
CA VAL A 25 -8.08 4.31 -2.98
C VAL A 25 -7.30 5.43 -2.29
N GLU A 26 -8.01 6.17 -1.43
CA GLU A 26 -7.42 6.93 -0.34
C GLU A 26 -7.79 6.27 0.99
N ALA A 27 -6.79 5.89 1.78
CA ALA A 27 -6.99 5.19 3.03
C ALA A 27 -6.31 5.93 4.17
N ARG A 28 -7.11 6.35 5.15
CA ARG A 28 -6.61 6.86 6.43
C ARG A 28 -6.61 5.73 7.44
N THR A 29 -5.49 5.48 8.10
CA THR A 29 -5.37 4.46 9.17
C THR A 29 -4.70 5.09 10.38
N TRP A 30 -5.35 5.07 11.54
CA TRP A 30 -4.90 5.77 12.74
C TRP A 30 -5.28 5.04 14.03
N SER A 31 -4.73 5.53 15.15
CA SER A 31 -5.05 5.09 16.50
C SER A 31 -4.83 6.23 17.48
N ASP A 32 -5.69 6.34 18.50
CA ASP A 32 -5.49 7.29 19.61
C ASP A 32 -4.45 6.80 20.63
N ASP A 33 -4.12 5.51 20.62
CA ASP A 33 -2.97 4.97 21.34
C ASP A 33 -1.68 5.31 20.55
N GLU A 34 -0.82 6.16 21.14
CA GLU A 34 0.41 6.66 20.52
C GLU A 34 1.40 5.54 20.13
N THR A 35 1.40 4.42 20.88
CA THR A 35 2.25 3.27 20.58
C THR A 35 1.74 2.56 19.32
N VAL A 36 0.43 2.35 19.22
CA VAL A 36 -0.19 1.73 18.04
C VAL A 36 -0.08 2.65 16.82
N ALA A 37 -0.27 3.96 16.97
CA ALA A 37 -0.03 4.93 15.90
C ALA A 37 1.41 4.87 15.37
N SER A 38 2.39 4.70 16.26
CA SER A 38 3.80 4.53 15.88
C SER A 38 4.04 3.22 15.12
N LEU A 39 3.43 2.11 15.57
CA LEU A 39 3.48 0.82 14.86
C LEU A 39 2.84 0.89 13.47
N ILE A 40 1.73 1.63 13.30
CA ILE A 40 1.08 1.84 12.00
C ILE A 40 2.06 2.53 11.05
N LYS A 41 2.66 3.63 11.48
CA LYS A 41 3.65 4.39 10.69
C LYS A 41 4.84 3.51 10.32
N GLU A 42 5.44 2.83 11.30
CA GLU A 42 6.59 1.94 11.07
C GLU A 42 6.27 0.86 10.04
N HIS A 43 5.12 0.19 10.18
CA HIS A 43 4.72 -0.85 9.26
C HIS A 43 4.52 -0.34 7.83
N VAL A 44 3.80 0.77 7.66
CA VAL A 44 3.50 1.32 6.34
C VAL A 44 4.77 1.85 5.66
N HIS A 45 5.70 2.45 6.40
CA HIS A 45 7.02 2.81 5.86
C HIS A 45 7.81 1.59 5.42
N ALA A 46 7.81 0.52 6.21
CA ALA A 46 8.47 -0.73 5.81
C ALA A 46 7.84 -1.35 4.56
N MET A 47 6.51 -1.28 4.41
CA MET A 47 5.82 -1.77 3.20
C MET A 47 6.14 -0.91 1.98
N LYS A 48 6.17 0.42 2.13
CA LYS A 48 6.59 1.32 1.07
C LYS A 48 8.02 1.03 0.61
N GLN A 49 8.95 0.83 1.55
CA GLN A 49 10.33 0.46 1.22
C GLN A 49 10.42 -0.87 0.47
N ARG A 50 9.57 -1.85 0.78
CA ARG A 50 9.52 -3.10 0.03
C ARG A 50 9.07 -2.89 -1.40
N VAL A 51 8.06 -2.06 -1.62
CA VAL A 51 7.60 -1.69 -2.96
C VAL A 51 8.72 -0.98 -3.74
N GLU A 52 9.35 0.02 -3.13
CA GLU A 52 10.43 0.81 -3.77
C GLU A 52 11.68 -0.03 -4.10
N ASN A 53 11.96 -1.07 -3.31
CA ASN A 53 13.12 -1.94 -3.50
C ASN A 53 12.78 -3.25 -4.23
N GLU A 54 11.55 -3.42 -4.72
CA GLU A 54 11.07 -4.68 -5.32
C GLU A 54 11.35 -5.90 -4.42
N ASP A 55 11.13 -5.77 -3.10
CA ASP A 55 11.35 -6.81 -2.07
C ASP A 55 10.03 -7.52 -1.68
N PRO A 56 9.65 -8.59 -2.40
CA PRO A 56 8.35 -9.22 -2.26
C PRO A 56 8.11 -9.84 -0.89
N ILE A 57 6.86 -9.71 -0.41
CA ILE A 57 6.36 -10.37 0.79
C ILE A 57 5.15 -11.24 0.46
N ARG A 58 4.83 -12.20 1.35
CA ARG A 58 3.64 -13.07 1.26
C ARG A 58 3.47 -13.77 -0.09
N GLN A 59 4.56 -14.21 -0.73
CA GLN A 59 4.52 -14.83 -2.07
C GLN A 59 3.70 -16.13 -2.17
N GLY A 60 3.27 -16.73 -1.05
CA GLY A 60 2.32 -17.85 -1.04
C GLY A 60 0.84 -17.44 -1.17
N ASP A 61 0.55 -16.14 -1.10
CA ASP A 61 -0.77 -15.52 -1.28
C ASP A 61 -0.86 -14.98 -2.73
N PRO A 62 -1.75 -15.52 -3.58
CA PRO A 62 -1.79 -15.16 -5.00
C PRO A 62 -1.93 -13.66 -5.27
N LEU A 63 -2.79 -12.96 -4.52
CA LEU A 63 -2.96 -11.52 -4.67
C LEU A 63 -1.66 -10.75 -4.41
N PHE A 64 -0.96 -11.02 -3.31
CA PHE A 64 0.30 -10.34 -3.00
C PHE A 64 1.38 -10.65 -4.02
N LYS A 65 1.44 -11.90 -4.49
CA LYS A 65 2.32 -12.24 -5.60
C LYS A 65 2.03 -11.38 -6.83
N THR A 66 0.76 -11.30 -7.25
CA THR A 66 0.38 -10.53 -8.44
C THR A 66 0.60 -9.02 -8.27
N VAL A 67 0.37 -8.46 -7.08
CA VAL A 67 0.73 -7.06 -6.77
C VAL A 67 2.22 -6.81 -7.04
N PHE A 68 3.10 -7.66 -6.51
CA PHE A 68 4.54 -7.51 -6.72
C PHE A 68 4.97 -7.78 -8.18
N ASP A 69 4.28 -8.64 -8.91
CA ASP A 69 4.54 -8.87 -10.33
C ASP A 69 4.11 -7.68 -11.22
N ASN A 70 3.30 -6.74 -10.70
CA ASN A 70 2.72 -5.60 -11.46
C ASN A 70 3.05 -4.23 -10.83
N LEU A 71 4.14 -4.10 -10.07
CA LEU A 71 4.51 -2.84 -9.40
C LEU A 71 4.65 -1.64 -10.35
N ASP A 72 5.00 -1.88 -11.63
CA ASP A 72 5.09 -0.84 -12.66
C ASP A 72 3.74 -0.23 -13.04
N SER A 73 2.64 -0.90 -12.69
CA SER A 73 1.27 -0.41 -12.87
C SER A 73 0.67 0.25 -11.63
N LEU A 74 1.46 0.41 -10.55
CA LEU A 74 0.99 0.86 -9.25
C LEU A 74 1.72 2.13 -8.80
N GLU A 75 0.96 3.09 -8.30
CA GLU A 75 1.47 4.31 -7.67
C GLU A 75 1.09 4.30 -6.19
N LEU A 76 2.08 4.54 -5.32
CA LEU A 76 1.91 4.56 -3.86
C LEU A 76 2.45 5.87 -3.29
N SER A 77 1.60 6.59 -2.56
CA SER A 77 1.98 7.74 -1.74
C SER A 77 1.59 7.52 -0.28
N VAL A 78 2.46 7.94 0.64
CA VAL A 78 2.25 7.82 2.08
C VAL A 78 2.58 9.17 2.71
N VAL A 79 1.63 9.71 3.47
CA VAL A 79 1.78 10.91 4.29
C VAL A 79 1.65 10.50 5.75
N ASN A 80 2.64 10.85 6.56
CA ASN A 80 2.56 10.67 8.01
C ASN A 80 1.61 11.69 8.62
N GLU A 81 0.74 11.22 9.50
CA GLU A 81 -0.04 12.06 10.41
C GLU A 81 0.47 11.84 11.84
N THR A 82 0.08 12.72 12.78
CA THR A 82 0.46 12.56 14.19
C THR A 82 0.05 11.18 14.72
N ASN A 83 -1.20 10.78 14.48
CA ASN A 83 -1.81 9.57 15.03
C ASN A 83 -1.93 8.40 14.03
N GLY A 84 -1.28 8.49 12.86
CA GLY A 84 -1.41 7.45 11.84
C GLY A 84 -0.78 7.82 10.50
N VAL A 85 -1.40 7.35 9.42
CA VAL A 85 -1.00 7.64 8.05
C VAL A 85 -2.20 7.89 7.15
N LEU A 86 -1.98 8.69 6.12
CA LEU A 86 -2.81 8.76 4.93
C LEU A 86 -2.05 8.09 3.77
N VAL A 87 -2.68 7.10 3.14
CA VAL A 87 -2.12 6.36 2.01
C VAL A 87 -2.99 6.58 0.78
N SER A 88 -2.37 6.90 -0.34
CA SER A 88 -3.01 6.88 -1.65
C SER A 88 -2.35 5.81 -2.50
N GLU A 89 -3.16 4.90 -3.02
CA GLU A 89 -2.76 3.85 -3.95
C GLU A 89 -3.58 4.02 -5.23
N ASN A 90 -2.93 3.99 -6.39
CA ASN A 90 -3.60 4.06 -7.69
C ASN A 90 -3.02 3.04 -8.67
N GLY A 91 -3.87 2.49 -9.52
CA GLY A 91 -3.48 1.76 -10.71
C GLY A 91 -3.35 2.67 -11.92
N THR A 92 -2.48 2.30 -12.85
CA THR A 92 -2.32 2.99 -14.14
C THR A 92 -2.94 2.22 -15.31
N ASN A 93 -3.57 1.08 -15.03
CA ASN A 93 -4.34 0.25 -15.96
C ASN A 93 -5.39 -0.59 -15.20
N ASP A 94 -6.32 -1.19 -15.93
CA ASP A 94 -7.45 -1.96 -15.38
C ASP A 94 -7.05 -3.06 -14.38
N CYS A 95 -5.90 -3.72 -14.58
CA CYS A 95 -5.40 -4.71 -13.61
C CYS A 95 -4.84 -4.03 -12.37
N GLY A 96 -4.03 -2.97 -12.51
CA GLY A 96 -3.50 -2.20 -11.39
C GLY A 96 -4.61 -1.62 -10.51
N GLU A 97 -5.66 -1.05 -11.11
CA GLU A 97 -6.81 -0.48 -10.39
C GLU A 97 -7.52 -1.56 -9.57
N ALA A 98 -7.78 -2.70 -10.19
CA ALA A 98 -8.42 -3.83 -9.53
C ALA A 98 -7.55 -4.42 -8.42
N LEU A 99 -6.23 -4.47 -8.60
CA LEU A 99 -5.28 -4.92 -7.57
C LEU A 99 -5.26 -3.98 -6.37
N VAL A 100 -5.26 -2.66 -6.57
CA VAL A 100 -5.33 -1.67 -5.49
C VAL A 100 -6.61 -1.84 -4.68
N HIS A 101 -7.75 -1.98 -5.36
CA HIS A 101 -9.04 -2.20 -4.73
C HIS A 101 -9.07 -3.49 -3.90
N ALA A 102 -8.62 -4.61 -4.49
CA ALA A 102 -8.55 -5.89 -3.80
C ALA A 102 -7.57 -5.86 -2.62
N HIS A 103 -6.39 -5.25 -2.78
CA HIS A 103 -5.42 -5.06 -1.72
C HIS A 103 -6.02 -4.27 -0.54
N SER A 104 -6.69 -3.15 -0.81
CA SER A 104 -7.31 -2.33 0.24
C SER A 104 -8.41 -3.07 1.01
N ASP A 105 -9.17 -3.93 0.34
CA ASP A 105 -10.17 -4.79 0.99
C ASP A 105 -9.51 -5.78 1.94
N VAL A 106 -8.39 -6.38 1.54
CA VAL A 106 -7.62 -7.28 2.39
C VAL A 106 -7.03 -6.53 3.59
N VAL A 107 -6.47 -5.33 3.42
CA VAL A 107 -5.98 -4.49 4.54
C VAL A 107 -7.11 -4.17 5.53
N THR A 108 -8.31 -3.92 5.02
CA THR A 108 -9.51 -3.72 5.84
C THR A 108 -9.90 -5.01 6.57
N ALA A 109 -9.82 -6.15 5.90
CA ALA A 109 -10.09 -7.47 6.48
C ALA A 109 -9.06 -7.85 7.56
N PHE A 110 -7.80 -7.42 7.47
CA PHE A 110 -6.81 -7.61 8.53
C PHE A 110 -7.23 -6.98 9.85
N ILE A 111 -7.78 -5.76 9.81
CA ILE A 111 -8.28 -5.08 11.02
C ILE A 111 -9.47 -5.85 11.60
N LYS A 112 -10.35 -6.36 10.74
CA LYS A 112 -11.56 -7.08 11.14
C LYS A 112 -11.26 -8.49 11.70
N HIS A 113 -10.40 -9.25 11.03
CA HIS A 113 -10.21 -10.69 11.25
C HIS A 113 -8.85 -11.07 11.85
N GLY A 114 -7.91 -10.13 11.91
CA GLY A 114 -6.62 -10.29 12.59
C GLY A 114 -5.81 -11.47 12.04
N ALA A 115 -5.36 -12.35 12.93
CA ALA A 115 -4.45 -13.45 12.59
C ALA A 115 -5.04 -14.51 11.64
N ASN A 116 -6.37 -14.54 11.46
CA ASN A 116 -6.98 -15.41 10.47
C ASN A 116 -6.72 -14.87 9.05
N GLU A 117 -6.84 -13.55 8.87
CA GLU A 117 -6.56 -12.90 7.59
C GLU A 117 -5.08 -13.02 7.21
N THR A 118 -4.18 -12.94 8.20
CA THR A 118 -2.75 -13.09 7.94
C THR A 118 -2.35 -14.45 7.38
N ARG A 119 -3.23 -15.46 7.47
CA ARG A 119 -2.99 -16.82 6.96
C ARG A 119 -3.87 -17.16 5.75
N ALA A 120 -4.84 -16.30 5.44
CA ALA A 120 -5.70 -16.47 4.30
C ALA A 120 -4.93 -16.27 2.98
N LYS A 121 -5.53 -16.80 1.91
CA LYS A 121 -5.13 -16.54 0.54
C LYS A 121 -6.26 -15.78 -0.13
N HIS A 122 -5.90 -14.85 -1.00
CA HIS A 122 -6.85 -13.97 -1.64
C HIS A 122 -6.82 -14.19 -3.14
N ASP A 123 -8.01 -14.13 -3.75
CA ASP A 123 -8.15 -14.28 -5.18
C ASP A 123 -7.55 -13.08 -5.91
N VAL A 124 -7.05 -13.34 -7.10
CA VAL A 124 -6.57 -12.31 -8.02
C VAL A 124 -7.77 -11.80 -8.81
N PRO A 125 -7.95 -10.47 -8.97
CA PRO A 125 -9.01 -9.93 -9.81
C PRO A 125 -8.99 -10.51 -11.23
N GLU A 126 -10.15 -10.89 -11.77
CA GLU A 126 -10.25 -11.54 -13.08
C GLU A 126 -9.70 -10.66 -14.21
N THR A 127 -9.75 -9.34 -14.06
CA THR A 127 -9.19 -8.36 -15.02
C THR A 127 -7.68 -8.56 -15.23
N CYS A 128 -6.97 -9.11 -14.25
CA CYS A 128 -5.55 -9.43 -14.35
C CYS A 128 -5.25 -10.75 -15.08
N ASN A 129 -6.26 -11.58 -15.36
CA ASN A 129 -6.11 -12.80 -16.15
C ASN A 129 -6.20 -12.54 -17.66
N GLN A 130 -6.63 -11.33 -18.07
CA GLN A 130 -6.64 -10.90 -19.46
C GLN A 130 -5.20 -10.56 -19.88
N THR A 131 -4.60 -11.54 -20.55
CA THR A 131 -3.20 -11.63 -20.96
C THR A 131 -2.61 -10.34 -21.52
N SER A 132 -1.60 -9.82 -20.83
CA SER A 132 -0.27 -9.50 -21.38
C SER A 132 -0.23 -9.04 -22.85
N GLY A 133 -0.78 -7.86 -23.14
CA GLY A 133 -0.18 -7.01 -24.16
C GLY A 133 1.06 -6.37 -23.54
N ALA A 134 2.19 -7.08 -23.50
CA ALA A 134 3.42 -6.58 -22.89
C ALA A 134 3.78 -5.19 -23.45
N PRO A 135 3.75 -4.10 -22.66
CA PRO A 135 4.44 -2.90 -23.08
C PRO A 135 5.93 -3.27 -23.13
N THR A 136 6.54 -3.06 -24.28
CA THR A 136 7.99 -3.19 -24.43
C THR A 136 8.61 -2.32 -23.34
N ARG A 137 9.42 -2.92 -22.45
CA ARG A 137 10.19 -2.22 -21.40
C ARG A 137 11.10 -1.17 -22.06
N THR A 138 10.55 0.00 -22.36
CA THR A 138 11.33 1.19 -22.66
C THR A 138 11.60 1.81 -21.31
N VAL A 139 12.79 1.56 -20.81
CA VAL A 139 13.30 2.18 -19.60
C VAL A 139 13.49 3.68 -19.88
N SER A 140 12.42 4.47 -19.82
CA SER A 140 12.54 5.92 -19.76
C SER A 140 12.74 6.33 -18.31
N ARG A 141 13.89 5.95 -17.75
CA ARG A 141 14.47 6.58 -16.56
C ARG A 141 14.83 8.02 -16.92
N LEU A 142 13.88 8.94 -16.88
CA LEU A 142 14.14 10.37 -16.71
C LEU A 142 12.83 11.12 -16.42
N LEU A 143 12.86 12.01 -15.44
CA LEU A 143 11.78 12.87 -14.93
C LEU A 143 10.70 12.16 -14.09
N ILE A 144 10.97 11.88 -12.80
CA ILE A 144 10.24 12.44 -11.63
C ILE A 144 11.16 12.28 -10.39
N VAL A 145 12.35 12.89 -10.40
CA VAL A 145 13.17 13.12 -9.18
C VAL A 145 13.67 14.57 -9.17
N MET A 146 12.83 15.50 -9.65
CA MET A 146 13.18 16.92 -9.67
C MET A 146 11.96 17.85 -9.54
N LEU A 147 11.06 17.57 -8.58
CA LEU A 147 10.07 18.58 -8.17
C LEU A 147 9.68 18.59 -6.67
N VAL A 148 10.35 17.80 -5.82
CA VAL A 148 10.14 17.86 -4.35
C VAL A 148 11.42 18.29 -3.62
N LEU A 149 12.34 18.97 -4.32
CA LEU A 149 13.57 19.51 -3.72
C LEU A 149 13.78 21.02 -3.92
N THR A 150 12.71 21.78 -4.25
CA THR A 150 12.78 23.24 -4.41
C THR A 150 11.73 24.04 -3.64
N LEU A 151 11.02 23.44 -2.67
CA LEU A 151 10.08 24.17 -1.80
C LEU A 151 10.40 24.11 -0.30
N ASN A 152 11.68 23.93 0.08
CA ASN A 152 12.13 24.05 1.48
C ASN A 152 13.30 25.05 1.67
N LEU A 153 13.49 26.00 0.75
CA LEU A 153 14.49 27.07 0.89
C LEU A 153 13.92 28.50 0.86
N LEU A 154 12.61 28.71 1.05
CA LEU A 154 12.02 30.06 1.13
C LEU A 154 11.18 30.33 2.39
N SER A 155 11.62 29.85 3.56
CA SER A 155 11.07 30.34 4.84
C SER A 155 12.14 30.52 5.92
N ALA A 156 13.36 30.89 5.51
CA ALA A 156 14.33 31.51 6.39
C ALA A 156 14.70 32.87 5.81
N ASN A 157 13.88 33.88 6.15
CA ASN A 157 14.33 35.26 6.33
C ASN A 157 13.34 36.01 7.20
#